data_AF-A0A1I2TWL7-F1
#
_entry.id   AF-A0A1I2TWL7-F1
#
_cell.length_a   1.000
_cell.length_b   1.000
_cell.length_c   1.000
_cell.angle_alpha   90.00
_cell.angle_beta   90.00
_cell.angle_gamma   90.00
#
_symmetry.space_group_name_H-M   'P 1'
#
loop_
_entity.id
_entity.type
_entity.pdbx_description
1 polymer ?
#
loop_
_entity_poly.entity_id
_entity_poly.type
_entity_poly.pdbx_seq_one_letter_code
_entity_poly.pdbx_strand_id
1 'polypeptide(L)'
;MYENVDARGSLKFEDIECIYKPFLYWESQRDKFWYENMWHILEHQGLSAYEDEDSYYRAVFRAVTLLLIYTDYIKIKYHKTDLCEDIYDKVLSDFISEETLAEMYFQYTQEMEDDKEYLVKYLANAFRDEAVVAIYNEIGKDRLFFSFYAVEHVYKDMVQDGSGEYVEVSIEPGNADEFWSLMNKNLDDVIAGAESFSLDLGTYIYNWVTNGCTENF
;
A
#
# COMPACT_ATOMS: atom_id res chain seq x y z
N MET A 1 -22.65 -10.94 14.83
CA MET A 1 -22.40 -12.13 14.01
C MET A 1 -22.79 -11.74 12.60
N TYR A 2 -21.81 -11.38 11.77
CA TYR A 2 -22.05 -11.23 10.35
C TYR A 2 -21.97 -12.62 9.75
N GLU A 3 -23.06 -13.05 9.10
CA GLU A 3 -23.11 -14.29 8.35
C GLU A 3 -22.11 -14.19 7.19
N ASN A 4 -21.28 -15.23 7.02
CA ASN A 4 -20.40 -15.36 5.87
C ASN A 4 -21.27 -15.34 4.61
N VAL A 5 -21.18 -14.26 3.85
CA VAL A 5 -21.67 -14.22 2.48
C VAL A 5 -20.70 -15.10 1.68
N ASP A 6 -21.23 -16.10 0.96
CA ASP A 6 -20.46 -17.11 0.25
C ASP A 6 -19.66 -16.46 -0.89
N ALA A 7 -18.43 -16.02 -0.59
CA ALA A 7 -17.50 -15.50 -1.58
C ALA A 7 -17.28 -16.50 -2.73
N ARG A 8 -17.39 -16.05 -3.98
CA ARG A 8 -17.01 -16.85 -5.17
C ARG A 8 -15.51 -17.08 -5.25
N GLY A 9 -14.73 -16.13 -4.74
CA GLY A 9 -13.28 -16.18 -4.72
C GLY A 9 -12.68 -15.09 -3.84
N SER A 10 -11.35 -15.07 -3.74
CA SER A 10 -10.59 -14.03 -3.07
C SER A 10 -9.29 -13.84 -3.82
N LEU A 11 -8.96 -12.59 -4.14
CA LEU A 11 -7.69 -12.24 -4.76
C LEU A 11 -6.56 -12.49 -3.77
N LYS A 12 -5.55 -13.23 -4.20
CA LYS A 12 -4.31 -13.48 -3.47
C LYS A 12 -3.24 -12.51 -3.91
N PHE A 13 -2.19 -12.39 -3.10
CA PHE A 13 -1.09 -11.48 -3.39
C PHE A 13 -0.47 -11.75 -4.77
N GLU A 14 -0.35 -13.03 -5.14
CA GLU A 14 0.20 -13.47 -6.42
C GLU A 14 -0.62 -12.97 -7.62
N ASP A 15 -1.94 -12.81 -7.45
CA ASP A 15 -2.84 -12.33 -8.50
C ASP A 15 -2.62 -10.84 -8.78
N ILE A 16 -2.19 -10.07 -7.77
CA ILE A 16 -2.00 -8.61 -7.83
C ILE A 16 -0.53 -8.19 -7.78
N GLU A 17 0.40 -9.15 -7.79
CA GLU A 17 1.85 -8.89 -7.73
C GLU A 17 2.33 -8.05 -8.92
N CYS A 18 1.69 -8.20 -10.09
CA CYS A 18 2.03 -7.42 -11.28
C CYS A 18 1.71 -5.93 -11.17
N ILE A 19 0.81 -5.52 -10.26
CA ILE A 19 0.41 -4.12 -10.07
C ILE A 19 1.57 -3.31 -9.47
N TYR A 20 2.24 -3.82 -8.43
CA TYR A 20 3.31 -3.09 -7.76
C TYR A 20 4.70 -3.35 -8.37
N LYS A 21 4.92 -4.46 -9.09
CA LYS A 21 6.23 -4.81 -9.68
C LYS A 21 6.90 -3.70 -10.51
N PRO A 22 6.18 -2.91 -11.32
CA PRO A 22 6.76 -1.76 -12.03
C PRO A 22 7.30 -0.68 -11.08
N PHE A 23 6.89 -0.72 -9.81
CA PHE A 23 7.16 0.28 -8.78
C PHE A 23 8.03 -0.27 -7.65
N LEU A 24 9.24 -0.73 -7.99
CA LEU A 24 10.29 -1.00 -7.00
C LEU A 24 11.18 0.23 -6.88
N TYR A 25 11.02 0.98 -5.79
CA TYR A 25 11.80 2.18 -5.54
C TYR A 25 13.17 1.84 -4.96
N TRP A 26 13.22 0.86 -4.06
CA TRP A 26 14.44 0.37 -3.43
C TRP A 26 14.98 -0.83 -4.21
N GLU A 27 16.30 -0.97 -4.27
CA GLU A 27 16.94 -2.15 -4.87
C GLU A 27 16.65 -3.44 -4.09
N SER A 28 16.36 -3.30 -2.79
CA SER A 28 15.92 -4.37 -1.88
C SER A 28 14.43 -4.68 -2.06
N GLN A 29 13.99 -5.92 -1.77
CA GLN A 29 12.57 -6.32 -1.78
C GLN A 29 11.70 -5.68 -0.67
N ARG A 30 12.17 -4.61 -0.01
CA ARG A 30 11.44 -3.95 1.09
C ARG A 30 10.12 -3.33 0.65
N ASP A 31 10.05 -2.75 -0.56
CA ASP A 31 8.79 -2.26 -1.15
C ASP A 31 7.75 -3.39 -1.27
N LYS A 32 8.21 -4.54 -1.78
CA LYS A 32 7.40 -5.74 -1.93
C LYS A 32 6.84 -6.17 -0.57
N PHE A 33 7.69 -6.28 0.45
CA PHE A 33 7.26 -6.74 1.77
C PHE A 33 6.28 -5.80 2.44
N TRP A 34 6.44 -4.49 2.25
CA TRP A 34 5.45 -3.53 2.72
C TRP A 34 4.10 -3.74 2.02
N TYR A 35 4.10 -3.82 0.69
CA TYR A 35 2.89 -3.96 -0.11
C TYR A 35 2.18 -5.31 0.16
N GLU A 36 2.93 -6.40 0.26
CA GLU A 36 2.45 -7.74 0.64
C GLU A 36 1.80 -7.73 2.03
N ASN A 37 2.46 -7.09 3.01
CA ASN A 37 1.90 -6.95 4.34
C ASN A 37 0.60 -6.13 4.38
N MET A 38 0.54 -5.00 3.65
CA MET A 38 -0.69 -4.22 3.56
C MET A 38 -1.81 -5.00 2.87
N TRP A 39 -1.50 -5.77 1.84
CA TRP A 39 -2.47 -6.63 1.16
C TRP A 39 -3.01 -7.72 2.08
N HIS A 40 -2.15 -8.40 2.84
CA HIS A 40 -2.58 -9.41 3.81
C HIS A 40 -3.53 -8.85 4.88
N ILE A 41 -3.36 -7.59 5.28
CA ILE A 41 -4.33 -6.93 6.17
C ILE A 41 -5.69 -6.82 5.48
N LEU A 42 -5.74 -6.42 4.20
CA LEU A 42 -7.01 -6.35 3.46
C LEU A 42 -7.65 -7.75 3.29
N GLU A 43 -6.84 -8.80 3.06
CA GLU A 43 -7.34 -10.17 3.02
C GLU A 43 -7.96 -10.60 4.37
N HIS A 44 -7.29 -10.30 5.48
CA HIS A 44 -7.79 -10.62 6.83
C HIS A 44 -9.12 -9.91 7.13
N GLN A 45 -9.29 -8.69 6.61
CA GLN A 45 -10.52 -7.90 6.73
C GLN A 45 -11.59 -8.28 5.70
N GLY A 46 -11.34 -9.28 4.84
CA GLY A 46 -12.28 -9.75 3.83
C GLY A 46 -12.43 -8.84 2.61
N LEU A 47 -11.57 -7.83 2.46
CA LEU A 47 -11.66 -6.84 1.37
C LEU A 47 -11.06 -7.30 0.05
N SER A 48 -10.44 -8.47 0.03
CA SER A 48 -10.01 -9.16 -1.20
C SER A 48 -11.03 -10.18 -1.72
N ALA A 49 -12.09 -10.46 -0.95
CA ALA A 49 -13.13 -11.40 -1.35
C ALA A 49 -14.10 -10.77 -2.36
N TYR A 50 -14.62 -11.59 -3.27
CA TYR A 50 -15.58 -11.15 -4.30
C TYR A 50 -16.58 -12.24 -4.66
N GLU A 51 -17.76 -11.81 -5.11
CA GLU A 51 -18.90 -12.67 -5.49
C GLU A 51 -19.34 -12.45 -6.93
N ASP A 52 -19.05 -11.28 -7.46
CA ASP A 52 -19.38 -10.83 -8.80
C ASP A 52 -18.24 -10.00 -9.39
N GLU A 53 -18.43 -9.57 -10.62
CA GLU A 53 -17.44 -8.82 -11.37
C GLU A 53 -17.20 -7.42 -10.78
N ASP A 54 -18.24 -6.75 -10.25
CA ASP A 54 -18.09 -5.46 -9.58
C ASP A 54 -17.24 -5.59 -8.30
N SER A 55 -17.56 -6.53 -7.41
CA SER A 55 -16.77 -6.77 -6.19
C SER A 55 -15.34 -7.23 -6.49
N TYR A 56 -15.12 -7.96 -7.60
CA TYR A 56 -13.78 -8.28 -8.09
C TYR A 56 -13.00 -7.01 -8.46
N TYR A 57 -13.58 -6.12 -9.27
CA TYR A 57 -12.91 -4.87 -9.64
C TYR A 57 -12.65 -3.96 -8.45
N ARG A 58 -13.56 -3.91 -7.47
CA ARG A 58 -13.30 -3.19 -6.21
C ARG A 58 -12.07 -3.74 -5.49
N ALA A 59 -11.91 -5.07 -5.43
CA ALA A 59 -10.72 -5.68 -4.84
C ALA A 59 -9.44 -5.33 -5.62
N VAL A 60 -9.48 -5.32 -6.96
CA VAL A 60 -8.38 -4.85 -7.82
C VAL A 60 -8.04 -3.38 -7.52
N PHE A 61 -9.04 -2.50 -7.47
CA PHE A 61 -8.79 -1.08 -7.18
C PHE A 61 -8.28 -0.83 -5.76
N ARG A 62 -8.62 -1.67 -4.77
CA ARG A 62 -7.98 -1.62 -3.45
C ARG A 62 -6.50 -1.97 -3.53
N ALA A 63 -6.09 -2.92 -4.37
CA ALA A 63 -4.67 -3.19 -4.63
C ALA A 63 -3.98 -1.96 -5.24
N VAL A 64 -4.57 -1.37 -6.29
CA VAL A 64 -4.08 -0.10 -6.89
C VAL A 64 -4.02 1.02 -5.85
N THR A 65 -4.99 1.10 -4.94
CA THR A 65 -5.04 2.08 -3.85
C THR A 65 -3.84 1.94 -2.91
N LEU A 66 -3.48 0.73 -2.50
CA LEU A 66 -2.30 0.50 -1.66
C LEU A 66 -1.03 1.03 -2.34
N LEU A 67 -0.91 0.78 -3.63
CA LEU A 67 0.22 1.26 -4.42
C LEU A 67 0.21 2.79 -4.51
N LEU A 68 -0.95 3.40 -4.77
CA LEU A 68 -1.09 4.85 -4.75
C LEU A 68 -0.68 5.40 -3.39
N ILE A 69 -1.21 4.93 -2.27
CA ILE A 69 -0.81 5.38 -0.93
C ILE A 69 0.72 5.40 -0.77
N TYR A 70 1.40 4.37 -1.26
CA TYR A 70 2.85 4.27 -1.20
C TYR A 70 3.58 5.21 -2.17
N THR A 71 3.17 5.29 -3.44
CA THR A 71 3.81 6.17 -4.44
C THR A 71 3.67 7.64 -4.07
N ASP A 72 2.54 7.96 -3.48
CA ASP A 72 2.08 9.27 -3.09
C ASP A 72 2.92 9.68 -1.83
N TYR A 73 3.30 8.74 -0.94
CA TYR A 73 4.29 8.93 0.15
C TYR A 73 5.68 9.24 -0.41
N ILE A 74 6.14 8.44 -1.39
CA ILE A 74 7.43 8.65 -2.05
C ILE A 74 7.48 10.02 -2.74
N LYS A 75 6.41 10.44 -3.42
CA LYS A 75 6.31 11.75 -4.07
C LYS A 75 6.45 12.89 -3.06
N ILE A 76 5.74 12.82 -1.94
CA ILE A 76 5.81 13.84 -0.88
C ILE A 76 7.21 13.88 -0.29
N LYS A 77 7.78 12.72 0.05
CA LYS A 77 9.04 12.64 0.77
C LYS A 77 10.25 13.00 -0.10
N TYR A 78 10.26 12.58 -1.36
CA TYR A 78 11.41 12.67 -2.26
C TYR A 78 11.22 13.65 -3.42
N HIS A 79 10.09 14.35 -3.48
CA HIS A 79 9.75 15.29 -4.55
C HIS A 79 9.82 14.69 -5.96
N LYS A 80 9.40 13.42 -6.13
CA LYS A 80 9.39 12.72 -7.43
C LYS A 80 8.03 12.79 -8.11
N THR A 81 7.99 13.08 -9.41
CA THR A 81 6.75 13.32 -10.18
C THR A 81 6.34 12.22 -11.14
N ASP A 82 7.24 11.32 -11.55
CA ASP A 82 7.07 10.55 -12.80
C ASP A 82 6.80 9.04 -12.57
N LEU A 83 6.04 8.69 -11.54
CA LEU A 83 6.11 7.35 -10.98
C LEU A 83 5.12 6.29 -11.50
N CYS A 84 4.19 6.59 -12.43
CA CYS A 84 3.05 5.69 -12.60
C CYS A 84 2.44 5.45 -14.00
N GLU A 85 3.05 5.85 -15.13
CA GLU A 85 2.45 5.54 -16.45
C GLU A 85 2.23 4.02 -16.65
N ASP A 86 3.20 3.20 -16.23
CA ASP A 86 3.14 1.74 -16.41
C ASP A 86 2.06 1.04 -15.59
N ILE A 87 1.63 1.61 -14.46
CA ILE A 87 0.61 0.99 -13.59
C ILE A 87 -0.75 0.98 -14.29
N TYR A 88 -1.09 2.05 -14.98
CA TYR A 88 -2.38 2.20 -15.66
C TYR A 88 -2.51 1.20 -16.81
N ASP A 89 -1.44 1.07 -17.60
CA ASP A 89 -1.39 0.08 -18.69
C ASP A 89 -1.46 -1.35 -18.17
N LYS A 90 -0.88 -1.64 -17.00
CA LYS A 90 -0.99 -2.95 -16.35
C LYS A 90 -2.38 -3.27 -15.82
N VAL A 91 -3.05 -2.29 -15.20
CA VAL A 91 -4.45 -2.44 -14.77
C VAL A 91 -5.33 -2.79 -15.97
N LEU A 92 -5.13 -2.08 -17.08
CA LEU A 92 -5.89 -2.32 -18.31
C LEU A 92 -5.56 -3.66 -19.00
N SER A 93 -4.28 -4.05 -19.03
CA SER A 93 -3.87 -5.27 -19.73
C SER A 93 -4.27 -6.54 -19.01
N ASP A 94 -4.24 -6.52 -17.67
CA ASP A 94 -4.28 -7.74 -16.87
C ASP A 94 -5.62 -7.90 -16.11
N PHE A 95 -6.39 -6.83 -15.89
CA PHE A 95 -7.56 -6.88 -15.00
C PHE A 95 -8.88 -6.37 -15.59
N ILE A 96 -8.87 -5.21 -16.26
CA ILE A 96 -10.11 -4.52 -16.64
C ILE A 96 -10.00 -3.90 -18.03
N SER A 97 -11.03 -4.06 -18.88
CA SER A 97 -11.05 -3.41 -20.19
C SER A 97 -11.29 -1.90 -20.06
N GLU A 98 -10.86 -1.11 -21.04
CA GLU A 98 -11.09 0.34 -21.07
C GLU A 98 -12.59 0.68 -21.09
N GLU A 99 -13.40 -0.08 -21.83
CA GLU A 99 -14.86 0.09 -21.86
C GLU A 99 -15.47 -0.15 -20.48
N THR A 100 -15.08 -1.25 -19.82
CA THR A 100 -15.55 -1.57 -18.46
C THR A 100 -15.10 -0.50 -17.45
N LEU A 101 -13.88 0.01 -17.58
CA LEU A 101 -13.35 1.07 -16.73
C LEU A 101 -14.18 2.36 -16.85
N ALA A 102 -14.50 2.76 -18.08
CA ALA A 102 -15.33 3.93 -18.36
C ALA A 102 -16.78 3.74 -17.86
N GLU A 103 -17.35 2.54 -18.04
CA GLU A 103 -18.67 2.20 -17.51
C GLU A 103 -18.73 2.29 -15.98
N MET A 104 -17.73 1.74 -15.28
CA MET A 104 -17.62 1.85 -13.83
C MET A 104 -17.56 3.31 -13.40
N TYR A 105 -16.69 4.12 -14.01
CA TYR A 105 -16.60 5.54 -13.69
C TYR A 105 -17.95 6.26 -13.86
N PHE A 106 -18.61 6.05 -15.00
CA PHE A 106 -19.92 6.64 -15.27
C PHE A 106 -20.96 6.26 -14.21
N GLN A 107 -20.94 5.02 -13.70
CA GLN A 107 -21.84 4.62 -12.61
C GLN A 107 -21.61 5.44 -11.33
N TYR A 108 -20.36 5.74 -10.98
CA TYR A 108 -20.02 6.52 -9.78
C TYR A 108 -20.28 8.03 -9.93
N THR A 109 -20.02 8.60 -11.10
CA THR A 109 -20.01 10.07 -11.29
C THR A 109 -21.21 10.59 -12.08
N GLN A 110 -21.85 9.75 -12.89
CA GLN A 110 -22.79 10.15 -13.94
C GLN A 110 -22.14 11.04 -15.04
N GLU A 111 -20.81 10.97 -15.17
CA GLU A 111 -20.02 11.74 -16.14
C GLU A 111 -19.25 10.81 -17.09
N MET A 112 -18.95 11.31 -18.29
CA MET A 112 -18.11 10.61 -19.27
C MET A 112 -16.69 11.16 -19.18
N GLU A 113 -15.71 10.27 -19.24
CA GLU A 113 -14.28 10.59 -19.23
C GLU A 113 -13.55 9.54 -20.07
N ASP A 114 -12.59 9.97 -20.87
CA ASP A 114 -11.80 9.13 -21.79
C ASP A 114 -10.32 9.05 -21.42
N ASP A 115 -9.87 9.84 -20.45
CA ASP A 115 -8.53 9.72 -19.88
C ASP A 115 -8.43 8.51 -18.93
N LYS A 116 -7.88 7.41 -19.46
CA LYS A 116 -7.64 6.17 -18.70
C LYS A 116 -6.84 6.37 -17.40
N GLU A 117 -5.88 7.30 -17.37
CA GLU A 117 -5.08 7.57 -16.16
C GLU A 117 -5.99 8.21 -15.11
N TYR A 118 -6.79 9.19 -15.53
CA TYR A 118 -7.76 9.82 -14.65
C TYR A 118 -8.79 8.82 -14.11
N LEU A 119 -9.32 7.96 -14.98
CA LEU A 119 -10.31 6.93 -14.60
C LEU A 119 -9.76 5.98 -13.52
N VAL A 120 -8.57 5.40 -13.74
CA VAL A 120 -7.95 4.48 -12.77
C VAL A 120 -7.68 5.20 -11.46
N LYS A 121 -7.14 6.42 -11.52
CA LYS A 121 -6.82 7.22 -10.33
C LYS A 121 -8.08 7.61 -9.55
N TYR A 122 -9.15 8.00 -10.22
CA TYR A 122 -10.42 8.35 -9.59
C TYR A 122 -11.00 7.14 -8.85
N LEU A 123 -11.13 6.01 -9.55
CA LEU A 123 -11.70 4.79 -8.99
C LEU A 123 -10.86 4.26 -7.84
N ALA A 124 -9.53 4.25 -7.95
CA ALA A 124 -8.67 3.87 -6.82
C ALA A 124 -8.86 4.82 -5.61
N ASN A 125 -8.95 6.13 -5.83
CA ASN A 125 -9.25 7.05 -4.73
C ASN A 125 -10.65 6.84 -4.12
N ALA A 126 -11.64 6.40 -4.89
CA ALA A 126 -12.98 6.11 -4.38
C ALA A 126 -12.99 4.95 -3.35
N PHE A 127 -12.02 4.03 -3.41
CA PHE A 127 -11.88 2.92 -2.44
C PHE A 127 -10.79 3.17 -1.38
N ARG A 128 -10.21 4.37 -1.35
CA ARG A 128 -9.10 4.72 -0.44
C ARG A 128 -9.50 4.57 1.02
N ASP A 129 -10.64 5.13 1.39
CA ASP A 129 -11.11 5.11 2.78
C ASP A 129 -11.29 3.70 3.32
N GLU A 130 -11.83 2.78 2.51
CA GLU A 130 -12.03 1.39 2.93
C GLU A 130 -10.71 0.69 3.23
N ALA A 131 -9.71 0.82 2.34
CA ALA A 131 -8.40 0.21 2.52
C ALA A 131 -7.68 0.78 3.74
N VAL A 132 -7.76 2.10 3.92
CA VAL A 132 -7.12 2.82 5.03
C VAL A 132 -7.73 2.45 6.36
N VAL A 133 -9.06 2.44 6.44
CA VAL A 133 -9.78 2.08 7.67
C VAL A 133 -9.45 0.64 8.06
N ALA A 134 -9.39 -0.28 7.10
CA ALA A 134 -8.98 -1.66 7.35
C ALA A 134 -7.57 -1.75 7.93
N ILE A 135 -6.61 -1.05 7.33
CA ILE A 135 -5.22 -1.00 7.84
C ILE A 135 -5.18 -0.39 9.24
N TYR A 136 -5.85 0.74 9.45
CA TYR A 136 -5.89 1.41 10.75
C TYR A 136 -6.52 0.56 11.85
N ASN A 137 -7.55 -0.20 11.55
CA ASN A 137 -8.17 -1.08 12.54
C ASN A 137 -7.25 -2.23 12.95
N GLU A 138 -6.39 -2.71 12.04
CA GLU A 138 -5.50 -3.84 12.29
C GLU A 138 -4.22 -3.41 13.03
N ILE A 139 -3.49 -2.43 12.48
CA ILE A 139 -2.17 -2.06 13.00
C ILE A 139 -2.17 -0.72 13.76
N GLY A 140 -3.24 0.06 13.68
CA GLY A 140 -3.30 1.40 14.26
C GLY A 140 -2.61 2.46 13.39
N LYS A 141 -3.03 3.72 13.61
CA LYS A 141 -2.59 4.88 12.84
C LYS A 141 -1.07 5.07 12.85
N ASP A 142 -0.47 5.03 14.04
CA ASP A 142 0.96 5.31 14.20
C ASP A 142 1.82 4.24 13.51
N ARG A 143 1.38 2.98 13.53
CA ARG A 143 2.10 1.89 12.86
C ARG A 143 2.05 1.96 11.35
N LEU A 144 0.96 2.45 10.74
CA LEU A 144 0.97 2.71 9.29
C LEU A 144 2.05 3.72 8.95
N PHE A 145 2.15 4.82 9.71
CA PHE A 145 3.18 5.82 9.50
C PHE A 145 4.60 5.24 9.66
N PHE A 146 4.84 4.50 10.75
CA PHE A 146 6.13 3.85 10.99
C PHE A 146 6.48 2.77 9.95
N SER A 147 5.48 2.14 9.35
CA SER A 147 5.71 1.15 8.30
C SER A 147 6.35 1.75 7.05
N PHE A 148 6.06 3.01 6.69
CA PHE A 148 6.73 3.68 5.58
C PHE A 148 8.22 3.92 5.87
N TYR A 149 8.51 4.42 7.08
CA TYR A 149 9.89 4.64 7.55
C TYR A 149 10.69 3.32 7.59
N ALA A 150 10.05 2.23 8.01
CA ALA A 150 10.61 0.88 8.06
C ALA A 150 11.06 0.35 6.69
N VAL A 151 10.43 0.78 5.59
CA VAL A 151 10.87 0.40 4.23
C VAL A 151 12.24 1.00 3.90
N GLU A 152 12.51 2.22 4.37
CA GLU A 152 13.73 2.97 4.06
C GLU A 152 14.90 2.55 4.95
N HIS A 153 14.61 2.15 6.18
CA HIS A 153 15.62 1.94 7.20
C HIS A 153 16.20 0.55 7.19
N VAL A 154 17.53 0.50 7.31
CA VAL A 154 18.27 -0.73 7.57
C VAL A 154 18.37 -0.87 9.08
N TYR A 155 17.81 -1.96 9.61
CA TYR A 155 17.84 -2.22 11.04
C TYR A 155 19.25 -2.62 11.48
N LYS A 156 19.57 -2.32 12.73
CA LYS A 156 20.84 -2.75 13.32
C LYS A 156 20.56 -3.69 14.48
N ASP A 157 21.39 -4.71 14.62
CA ASP A 157 21.28 -5.66 15.72
C ASP A 157 22.66 -6.01 16.26
N MET A 158 22.70 -6.42 17.53
CA MET A 158 23.92 -6.87 18.17
C MET A 158 23.98 -8.39 18.10
N VAL A 159 24.86 -8.91 17.24
CA VAL A 159 25.10 -10.35 17.13
C VAL A 159 26.43 -10.70 17.78
N GLN A 160 26.50 -11.87 18.41
CA GLN A 160 27.75 -12.35 18.98
C GLN A 160 28.61 -12.95 17.86
N ASP A 161 29.83 -12.47 17.70
CA ASP A 161 30.77 -12.99 16.72
C ASP A 161 31.43 -14.30 17.18
N GLY A 162 32.26 -14.89 16.32
CA GLY A 162 32.98 -16.14 16.63
C GLY A 162 34.00 -16.05 17.78
N SER A 163 34.28 -14.84 18.28
CA SER A 163 35.15 -14.59 19.43
C SER A 163 34.37 -14.39 20.74
N GLY A 164 33.04 -14.27 20.66
CA GLY A 164 32.18 -14.01 21.79
C GLY A 164 31.89 -12.53 22.04
N GLU A 165 32.39 -11.63 21.19
CA GLU A 165 32.12 -10.18 21.26
C GLU A 165 30.83 -9.83 20.54
N TYR A 166 30.06 -8.88 21.07
CA TYR A 166 28.87 -8.38 20.39
C TYR A 166 29.25 -7.31 19.38
N VAL A 167 28.92 -7.54 18.11
CA VAL A 167 29.14 -6.61 17.00
C VAL A 167 27.81 -6.15 16.42
N GLU A 168 27.76 -4.88 16.03
CA GLU A 168 26.61 -4.29 15.35
C GLU A 168 26.62 -4.74 13.88
N VAL A 169 25.52 -5.33 13.42
CA VAL A 169 25.33 -5.73 12.03
C VAL A 169 24.05 -5.15 11.46
N SER A 170 24.09 -4.81 10.18
CA SER A 170 22.90 -4.45 9.40
C SER A 170 22.05 -5.68 9.14
N ILE A 171 20.75 -5.59 9.45
CA ILE A 171 19.76 -6.63 9.15
C ILE A 171 18.73 -6.07 8.18
N GLU A 172 18.49 -6.82 7.12
CA GLU A 172 17.39 -6.61 6.19
C GLU A 172 16.39 -7.76 6.32
N PRO A 173 15.09 -7.50 6.16
CA PRO A 173 14.09 -8.57 6.13
C PRO A 173 14.30 -9.44 4.89
N GLY A 174 14.22 -10.76 5.05
CA GLY A 174 14.20 -11.72 3.94
C GLY A 174 12.80 -12.01 3.40
N ASN A 175 11.74 -11.64 4.13
CA ASN A 175 10.34 -11.84 3.78
C ASN A 175 9.41 -10.85 4.52
N ALA A 176 8.12 -10.90 4.21
CA ALA A 176 7.09 -10.03 4.78
C ALA A 176 6.92 -10.18 6.31
N ASP A 177 6.98 -11.40 6.85
CA ASP A 177 6.88 -11.64 8.30
C ASP A 177 8.08 -11.06 9.06
N GLU A 178 9.28 -11.23 8.51
CA GLU A 178 10.51 -10.66 9.05
C GLU A 178 10.48 -9.13 9.03
N PHE A 179 9.88 -8.51 8.02
CA PHE A 179 9.70 -7.06 7.96
C PHE A 179 8.93 -6.54 9.19
N TRP A 180 7.78 -7.15 9.52
CA TRP A 180 7.00 -6.76 10.71
C TRP A 180 7.72 -7.07 12.01
N SER A 181 8.39 -8.22 12.09
CA SER A 181 9.17 -8.62 13.27
C SER A 181 10.27 -7.59 13.56
N LEU A 182 11.02 -7.18 12.55
CA LEU A 182 12.08 -6.18 12.66
C LEU A 182 11.52 -4.81 13.03
N MET A 183 10.42 -4.36 12.42
CA MET A 183 9.79 -3.10 12.78
C MET A 183 9.35 -3.10 14.26
N ASN A 184 8.75 -4.20 14.73
CA ASN A 184 8.32 -4.31 16.13
C ASN A 184 9.50 -4.37 17.10
N LYS A 185 10.56 -5.11 16.75
CA LYS A 185 11.77 -5.23 17.58
C LYS A 185 12.48 -3.88 17.73
N ASN A 186 12.48 -3.05 16.69
CA ASN A 186 13.18 -1.77 16.63
C ASN A 186 12.20 -0.59 16.71
N LEU A 187 11.02 -0.79 17.31
CA LEU A 187 9.96 0.21 17.29
C LEU A 187 10.39 1.53 17.92
N ASP A 188 11.16 1.50 19.01
CA ASP A 188 11.66 2.72 19.66
C ASP A 188 12.63 3.51 18.76
N ASP A 189 13.50 2.82 18.02
CA ASP A 189 14.42 3.45 17.06
C ASP A 189 13.68 4.00 15.85
N VAL A 190 12.67 3.27 15.38
CA VAL A 190 11.75 3.72 14.32
C VAL A 190 10.99 4.97 14.77
N ILE A 191 10.45 4.98 15.99
CA ILE A 191 9.77 6.14 16.58
C ILE A 191 10.75 7.31 16.70
N ALA A 192 11.92 7.13 17.30
CA ALA A 192 12.89 8.21 17.51
C ALA A 192 13.38 8.82 16.18
N GLY A 193 13.59 7.99 15.16
CA GLY A 193 13.92 8.44 13.81
C GLY A 193 12.76 9.16 13.13
N ALA A 194 11.54 8.68 13.31
CA ALA A 194 10.32 9.28 12.77
C ALA A 194 9.91 10.58 13.50
N GLU A 195 10.26 10.77 14.78
CA GLU A 195 10.03 12.00 15.55
C GLU A 195 10.82 13.19 14.97
N SER A 196 11.97 12.96 14.33
CA SER A 196 12.71 13.99 13.58
C SER A 196 12.02 14.42 12.27
N PHE A 197 11.01 13.65 11.84
CA PHE A 197 10.23 13.80 10.61
C PHE A 197 8.91 14.57 10.82
N SER A 198 8.75 15.26 11.96
CA SER A 198 7.65 16.18 12.30
C SER A 198 6.21 15.63 12.27
N LEU A 199 5.48 15.91 13.36
CA LEU A 199 4.04 15.71 13.55
C LEU A 199 3.16 16.33 12.43
N ASP A 200 3.70 17.28 11.66
CA ASP A 200 3.03 17.92 10.53
C ASP A 200 2.88 16.95 9.36
N LEU A 201 3.86 16.09 9.10
CA LEU A 201 3.76 15.09 8.03
C LEU A 201 2.87 13.91 8.43
N GLY A 202 2.85 13.50 9.70
CA GLY A 202 1.93 12.46 10.18
C GLY A 202 0.45 12.91 10.17
N THR A 203 0.19 14.19 10.48
CA THR A 203 -1.14 14.79 10.34
C THR A 203 -1.50 15.03 8.88
N TYR A 204 -0.54 15.44 8.05
CA TYR A 204 -0.70 15.60 6.61
C TYR A 204 -0.97 14.26 5.92
N ILE A 205 -0.14 13.23 6.12
CA ILE A 205 -0.34 11.86 5.63
C ILE A 205 -1.67 11.33 6.15
N TYR A 206 -2.06 11.56 7.40
CA TYR A 206 -3.38 11.17 7.89
C TYR A 206 -4.51 11.86 7.10
N ASN A 207 -4.52 13.20 7.05
CA ASN A 207 -5.54 13.95 6.33
C ASN A 207 -5.55 13.62 4.83
N TRP A 208 -4.42 13.25 4.25
CA TRP A 208 -4.25 12.95 2.84
C TRP A 208 -4.57 11.48 2.50
N VAL A 209 -4.27 10.55 3.40
CA VAL A 209 -4.68 9.15 3.33
C VAL A 209 -6.20 9.04 3.49
N THR A 210 -6.85 9.87 4.33
CA THR A 210 -8.30 9.83 4.58
C THR A 210 -9.15 10.79 3.73
N ASN A 211 -8.58 11.81 3.09
CA ASN A 211 -9.37 12.74 2.24
C ASN A 211 -8.92 12.73 0.78
N GLY A 212 -7.91 11.92 0.42
CA GLY A 212 -7.26 11.97 -0.88
C GLY A 212 -6.48 13.27 -1.09
N CYS A 213 -5.78 13.35 -2.22
CA CYS A 213 -5.10 14.56 -2.67
C CYS A 213 -6.15 15.56 -3.21
N THR A 214 -6.90 16.24 -2.34
CA THR A 214 -7.92 17.24 -2.75
C THR A 214 -7.35 18.59 -3.14
N GLU A 215 -6.03 18.76 -3.15
CA GLU A 215 -5.41 20.02 -3.52
C GLU A 215 -4.50 19.84 -4.73
N ASN A 216 -4.86 20.57 -5.79
CA ASN A 216 -3.98 20.91 -6.90
C ASN A 216 -2.61 21.35 -6.35
N PHE A 217 -1.56 20.60 -6.69
CA PHE A 217 -0.19 21.10 -6.71
C PHE A 217 0.18 21.48 -8.14
#